data_AF-A0A429BMT6-F1
#
_entry.id   AF-A0A429BMT6-F1
#
_cell.length_a   1.000
_cell.length_b   1.000
_cell.length_c   1.000
_cell.angle_alpha   90.00
_cell.angle_beta   90.00
_cell.angle_gamma   90.00
#
_symmetry.space_group_name_H-M   'P 1'
#
loop_
_entity.id
_entity.type
_entity.pdbx_description
1 polymer ?
#
loop_
_entity_poly.entity_id
_entity_poly.type
_entity_poly.pdbx_seq_one_letter_code
_entity_poly.pdbx_strand_id
1 'polypeptide(L)'
;MVTLSVTRSRVAAVLERAADLLGAEHWDPLRNPIIGAIDRASGFVPGKGAKDAEATSLAAWDALAQYLANKFPQEWERREGRTQTDVVDALRAAAEEVSVC
;
A
#
# COMPACT_ATOMS: atom_id res chain seq x y z
N MET A 1 -10.38 -16.52 -21.51
CA MET A 1 -10.54 -15.29 -20.71
C MET A 1 -9.39 -15.27 -19.72
N VAL A 2 -8.31 -14.54 -20.03
CA VAL A 2 -7.13 -14.47 -19.16
C VAL A 2 -7.44 -13.43 -18.10
N THR A 3 -7.72 -13.84 -16.86
CA THR A 3 -7.69 -12.95 -15.71
C THR A 3 -6.26 -12.44 -15.57
N LEU A 4 -6.03 -11.18 -15.94
CA LEU A 4 -4.77 -10.50 -15.63
C LEU A 4 -4.64 -10.52 -14.11
N SER A 5 -3.82 -11.45 -13.63
CA SER A 5 -3.81 -11.81 -12.22
C SER A 5 -3.01 -10.77 -11.47
N VAL A 6 -3.60 -10.16 -10.45
CA VAL A 6 -2.86 -9.40 -9.44
C VAL A 6 -1.83 -10.36 -8.84
N THR A 7 -0.54 -10.10 -9.08
CA THR A 7 0.53 -10.95 -8.55
C THR A 7 1.01 -10.38 -7.22
N ARG A 8 1.42 -11.28 -6.30
CA ARG A 8 2.00 -10.89 -5.00
C ARG A 8 3.16 -9.91 -5.17
N SER A 9 4.02 -10.13 -6.15
CA SER A 9 5.14 -9.22 -6.46
C SER A 9 4.67 -7.81 -6.87
N ARG A 10 3.54 -7.67 -7.56
CA ARG A 10 2.97 -6.35 -7.88
C ARG A 10 2.42 -5.67 -6.64
N VAL A 11 1.73 -6.42 -5.78
CA VAL A 11 1.19 -5.91 -4.51
C VAL A 11 2.33 -5.42 -3.61
N ALA A 12 3.38 -6.22 -3.43
CA ALA A 12 4.57 -5.83 -2.66
C ALA A 12 5.24 -4.58 -3.25
N ALA A 13 5.40 -4.52 -4.59
CA ALA A 13 5.98 -3.33 -5.24
C ALA A 13 5.15 -2.06 -5.04
N VAL A 14 3.81 -2.16 -5.01
CA VAL A 14 2.93 -1.02 -4.71
C VAL A 14 3.12 -0.56 -3.26
N LEU A 15 3.19 -1.49 -2.31
CA LEU A 15 3.39 -1.17 -0.89
C LEU A 15 4.75 -0.50 -0.63
N GLU A 16 5.83 -1.04 -1.19
CA GLU A 16 7.17 -0.43 -1.14
C GLU A 16 7.15 0.98 -1.74
N ARG A 17 6.51 1.13 -2.91
CA ARG A 17 6.47 2.43 -3.57
C ARG A 17 5.61 3.45 -2.81
N ALA A 18 4.54 3.01 -2.16
CA ALA A 18 3.75 3.86 -1.28
C ALA A 18 4.58 4.32 -0.07
N ALA A 19 5.40 3.43 0.51
CA ALA A 19 6.31 3.76 1.60
C ALA A 19 7.34 4.82 1.16
N ASP A 20 7.92 4.69 -0.04
CA ASP A 20 8.82 5.69 -0.60
C ASP A 20 8.14 7.05 -0.80
N LEU A 21 6.92 7.07 -1.33
CA LEU A 21 6.16 8.30 -1.56
C LEU A 21 5.86 9.02 -0.24
N LEU A 22 5.36 8.30 0.77
CA LEU A 22 5.08 8.87 2.08
C LEU A 22 6.37 9.29 2.81
N GLY A 23 7.46 8.56 2.60
CA GLY A 23 8.79 8.90 3.10
C GLY A 23 9.30 10.22 2.54
N ALA A 24 9.14 10.44 1.23
CA ALA A 24 9.66 11.62 0.53
C ALA A 24 8.75 12.85 0.63
N GLU A 25 7.43 12.66 0.55
CA GLU A 25 6.46 13.76 0.49
C GLU A 25 5.90 14.16 1.86
N HIS A 26 6.36 13.50 2.92
CA HIS A 26 5.83 13.54 4.27
C HIS A 26 4.43 12.93 4.37
N TRP A 27 4.26 12.07 5.37
CA TRP A 27 2.96 11.48 5.67
C TRP A 27 2.10 12.46 6.47
N ASP A 28 0.85 12.60 6.06
CA ASP A 28 -0.19 13.35 6.77
C ASP A 28 -1.52 12.62 6.56
N PRO A 29 -2.19 12.08 7.59
CA PRO A 29 -3.41 11.29 7.42
C PRO A 29 -4.63 12.10 6.91
N LEU A 30 -4.52 13.43 6.84
CA LEU A 30 -5.52 14.34 6.27
C LEU A 30 -5.17 14.83 4.87
N ARG A 31 -3.88 14.98 4.55
CA ARG A 31 -3.41 15.54 3.27
C ARG A 31 -2.77 14.51 2.33
N ASN A 32 -2.08 13.53 2.88
CA ASN A 32 -1.37 12.46 2.18
C ASN A 32 -1.54 11.11 2.91
N PRO A 33 -2.78 10.57 2.94
CA PRO A 33 -3.08 9.32 3.64
C PRO A 33 -2.54 8.11 2.88
N ILE A 34 -2.43 6.97 3.57
CA ILE A 34 -1.90 5.72 3.00
C ILE A 34 -2.64 5.31 1.73
N ILE A 35 -3.97 5.39 1.70
CA ILE A 35 -4.76 4.98 0.52
C ILE A 35 -4.39 5.81 -0.72
N GLY A 36 -4.16 7.12 -0.54
CA GLY A 36 -3.75 8.01 -1.62
C GLY A 36 -2.33 7.71 -2.12
N ALA A 37 -1.43 7.29 -1.23
CA ALA A 37 -0.10 6.85 -1.62
C ALA A 37 -0.14 5.51 -2.38
N ILE A 38 -0.97 4.56 -1.95
CA ILE A 38 -1.15 3.26 -2.62
C ILE A 38 -1.77 3.43 -4.02
N ASP A 39 -2.80 4.26 -4.17
CA ASP A 39 -3.42 4.54 -5.47
C ASP A 39 -2.45 5.25 -6.42
N ARG A 40 -1.61 6.15 -5.92
CA ARG A 40 -0.55 6.75 -6.74
C ARG A 40 0.53 5.73 -7.10
N ALA A 41 0.97 4.93 -6.14
CA ALA A 41 1.96 3.87 -6.32
C ALA A 41 1.53 2.83 -7.37
N SER A 42 0.27 2.44 -7.40
CA SER A 42 -0.26 1.49 -8.38
C SER A 42 -0.14 2.00 -9.82
N GLY A 43 -0.19 3.33 -10.02
CA GLY A 43 0.07 3.98 -11.31
C GLY A 43 1.53 3.93 -11.78
N PHE A 44 2.49 3.69 -10.87
CA PHE A 44 3.91 3.61 -11.20
C PHE A 44 4.40 2.17 -11.48
N VAL A 45 3.64 1.14 -11.13
CA VAL A 45 4.07 -0.26 -11.31
C VAL A 45 3.89 -0.68 -12.78
N PRO A 46 4.98 -1.02 -13.50
CA PRO A 46 4.91 -1.36 -14.92
C PRO A 46 4.12 -2.66 -15.15
N GLY A 47 3.18 -2.63 -16.10
CA GLY A 47 2.27 -3.72 -16.45
C GLY A 47 1.09 -3.19 -17.26
N LYS A 48 0.24 -4.06 -17.83
CA LYS A 48 -0.82 -3.72 -18.80
C LYS A 48 -1.90 -2.77 -18.25
N GLY A 49 -1.59 -1.48 -18.18
CA GLY A 49 -2.55 -0.37 -18.11
C GLY A 49 -3.41 -0.28 -16.85
N ALA A 50 -4.14 0.83 -16.76
CA ALA A 50 -5.04 1.20 -15.66
C ALA A 50 -6.07 0.12 -15.23
N LYS A 51 -6.30 -0.92 -16.04
CA LYS A 51 -7.25 -2.00 -15.74
C LYS A 51 -6.90 -2.83 -14.50
N ASP A 52 -5.60 -2.99 -14.22
CA ASP A 52 -5.16 -3.77 -13.05
C ASP A 52 -4.78 -2.86 -11.86
N ALA A 53 -4.70 -1.54 -12.08
CA ALA A 53 -4.20 -0.60 -11.08
C ALA A 53 -5.12 -0.56 -9.86
N GLU A 54 -6.43 -0.45 -10.09
CA GLU A 54 -7.45 -0.47 -9.04
C GLU A 54 -7.48 -1.81 -8.28
N ALA A 55 -7.44 -2.93 -9.01
CA ALA A 55 -7.40 -4.25 -8.39
C ALA A 55 -6.12 -4.46 -7.56
N THR A 56 -4.99 -3.90 -8.02
CA THR A 56 -3.71 -3.99 -7.30
C THR A 56 -3.69 -3.06 -6.08
N SER A 57 -4.25 -1.84 -6.17
CA SER A 57 -4.34 -0.95 -5.00
C SER A 57 -5.29 -1.50 -3.95
N LEU A 58 -6.42 -2.10 -4.33
CA LEU A 58 -7.30 -2.81 -3.39
C LEU A 58 -6.59 -4.01 -2.74
N ALA A 59 -5.84 -4.80 -3.50
CA ALA A 59 -5.08 -5.92 -2.95
C ALA A 59 -3.94 -5.47 -2.02
N ALA A 60 -3.27 -4.35 -2.31
CA ALA A 60 -2.29 -3.74 -1.42
C ALA A 60 -2.92 -3.21 -0.14
N TRP A 61 -4.09 -2.58 -0.25
CA TRP A 61 -4.86 -2.14 0.91
C TRP A 61 -5.27 -3.30 1.80
N ASP A 62 -5.75 -4.39 1.21
CA ASP A 62 -6.15 -5.60 1.94
C ASP A 62 -4.95 -6.28 2.60
N ALA A 63 -3.82 -6.40 1.90
CA ALA A 63 -2.58 -6.92 2.48
C ALA A 63 -2.12 -6.10 3.70
N LEU A 64 -2.16 -4.77 3.61
CA LEU A 64 -1.84 -3.91 4.75
C LEU A 64 -2.84 -4.10 5.90
N ALA A 65 -4.14 -4.22 5.61
CA ALA A 65 -5.15 -4.47 6.62
C ALA A 65 -4.93 -5.82 7.33
N GLN A 66 -4.56 -6.86 6.57
CA GLN A 66 -4.20 -8.19 7.11
C GLN A 66 -2.99 -8.10 8.05
N TYR A 67 -1.91 -7.43 7.63
CA TYR A 67 -0.73 -7.18 8.47
C TYR A 67 -1.09 -6.43 9.77
N LEU A 68 -1.99 -5.47 9.68
CA LEU A 68 -2.51 -4.72 10.84
C LEU A 68 -3.52 -5.50 11.70
N ALA A 69 -3.65 -6.81 11.50
CA ALA A 69 -4.58 -7.72 12.16
C ALA A 69 -6.05 -7.35 11.92
N ASN A 70 -6.43 -7.14 10.65
CA ASN A 70 -7.77 -6.76 10.18
C ASN A 70 -8.30 -5.44 10.75
N LYS A 71 -7.40 -4.52 11.12
CA LYS A 71 -7.77 -3.13 11.42
C LYS A 71 -7.83 -2.34 10.12
N PHE A 72 -8.79 -1.42 10.01
CA PHE A 72 -8.85 -0.50 8.88
C PHE A 72 -7.59 0.39 8.89
N PRO A 73 -6.74 0.35 7.83
CA PRO A 73 -5.50 1.13 7.81
C PRO A 73 -5.76 2.65 7.98
N GLN A 74 -6.90 3.14 7.49
CA GLN A 74 -7.34 4.53 7.65
C GLN A 74 -7.61 4.92 9.11
N GLU A 75 -8.19 4.03 9.91
CA GLU A 75 -8.39 4.28 11.34
C GLU A 75 -7.08 4.15 12.10
N TRP A 76 -6.23 3.20 11.69
CA TRP A 76 -4.94 2.94 12.31
C TRP A 76 -3.97 4.11 12.13
N GLU A 77 -3.90 4.72 10.94
CA GLU A 77 -3.00 5.85 10.64
C GLU A 77 -3.43 7.11 11.41
N ARG A 78 -4.74 7.28 11.68
CA ARG A 78 -5.28 8.44 12.39
C ARG A 78 -5.17 8.35 13.92
N ARG A 79 -4.64 7.26 14.47
CA ARG A 79 -4.48 7.12 15.91
C ARG A 79 -3.48 8.14 16.45
N GLU A 80 -3.76 8.65 17.64
CA GLU A 80 -2.88 9.57 18.33
C GLU A 80 -1.50 8.93 18.57
N GLY A 81 -0.44 9.73 18.37
CA GLY A 81 0.94 9.27 18.53
C GLY A 81 1.51 8.50 17.33
N ARG A 82 0.78 8.40 16.20
CA ARG A 82 1.32 7.82 14.97
C ARG A 82 2.34 8.73 14.32
N THR A 83 3.45 8.14 13.90
CA THR A 83 4.52 8.82 13.20
C THR A 83 4.62 8.36 11.76
N GLN A 84 5.25 9.18 10.92
CA GLN A 84 5.59 8.79 9.55
C GLN A 84 6.42 7.51 9.51
N THR A 85 7.35 7.34 10.45
CA THR A 85 8.17 6.13 10.56
C THR A 85 7.31 4.90 10.77
N ASP A 86 6.33 4.94 11.69
CA ASP A 86 5.42 3.81 11.92
C ASP A 86 4.67 3.41 10.64
N VAL A 87 4.21 4.41 9.87
CA VAL A 87 3.46 4.19 8.62
C VAL A 87 4.34 3.59 7.54
N VAL A 88 5.54 4.14 7.34
CA VAL A 88 6.51 3.65 6.36
C VAL A 88 6.96 2.23 6.70
N ASP A 89 7.25 1.95 7.97
CA ASP A 89 7.67 0.63 8.43
C ASP A 89 6.54 -0.39 8.29
N ALA A 90 5.29 -0.01 8.58
CA ALA A 90 4.14 -0.89 8.38
C ALA A 90 3.92 -1.25 6.90
N LEU A 91 4.10 -0.29 5.99
CA LEU A 91 3.98 -0.54 4.55
C LEU A 91 5.06 -1.51 4.05
N ARG A 92 6.30 -1.33 4.49
CA ARG A 92 7.42 -2.23 4.14
C ARG A 92 7.24 -3.62 4.72
N ALA A 93 6.84 -3.72 5.98
CA ALA A 93 6.58 -5.02 6.61
C ALA A 93 5.45 -5.78 5.92
N ALA A 94 4.37 -5.09 5.53
CA ALA A 94 3.31 -5.68 4.73
C ALA A 94 3.80 -6.12 3.34
N ALA A 95 4.68 -5.34 2.70
CA ALA A 95 5.28 -5.71 1.42
C ALA A 95 6.15 -6.98 1.52
N GLU A 96 6.93 -7.10 2.60
CA GLU A 96 7.75 -8.27 2.89
C GLU A 96 6.88 -9.51 3.13
N GLU A 97 5.84 -9.40 3.96
CA GLU A 97 4.93 -10.52 4.24
C GLU A 97 4.25 -11.05 2.97
N VAL A 98 3.78 -10.16 2.09
CA VAL A 98 3.19 -10.52 0.80
C VAL A 98 4.21 -11.19 -0.13
N SER A 99 5.49 -10.81 -0.04
CA SER A 99 6.56 -11.36 -0.88
C SER A 99 6.99 -12.76 -0.44
N VAL A 100 6.83 -13.09 0.84
CA VAL A 100 7.27 -14.37 1.45
C VAL A 100 6.17 -15.43 1.43
N CYS A 101 4.89 -15.04 1.50
CA CYS A 101 3.75 -15.95 1.41
C CYS A 101 3.51 -16.47 -0.01
#